data_AF-A0A9D2P377-F1
#
_entry.id   AF-A0A9D2P377-F1
#
_cell.length_a   1.000
_cell.length_b   1.000
_cell.length_c   1.000
_cell.angle_alpha   90.00
_cell.angle_beta   90.00
_cell.angle_gamma   90.00
#
_symmetry.space_group_name_H-M   'P 1'
#
loop_
_entity.id
_entity.type
_entity.pdbx_description
1 polymer ?
#
loop_
_entity_poly.entity_id
_entity_poly.type
_entity_poly.pdbx_seq_one_letter_code
_entity_poly.pdbx_strand_id
1 'polypeptide(L)'
;MTAGIFGAVVMAAFGTYYFRNKKRNRKQALLCKALATAVPGILLLGYLYGTCTGESAGSIVSGWADGVTSRAAFAGTLAAIVFYMAADVLLECRFVWGAVSFGVGHICMAAGFLLSGETVLVWKKSGGCSVDAGLLGLTLAVCAVFVAAAWAALHRYFHSLKKKKLLYPLLAYVLVLSMMAALAVTAGGVVPASGGLCFAVSDVLLGRNRLGKHRSKMRGALVLILYYAAVYLLAMRLWM
;
A
#
# COMPACT_ATOMS: atom_id res chain seq x y z
N MET A 1 -3.86 1.51 20.75
CA MET A 1 -3.42 2.88 20.36
C MET A 1 -1.92 3.14 20.59
N THR A 2 -1.33 2.75 21.74
CA THR A 2 0.09 3.00 22.06
C THR A 2 1.09 2.35 21.09
N ALA A 3 0.88 1.08 20.72
CA ALA A 3 1.73 0.36 19.75
C ALA A 3 1.73 1.02 18.36
N GLY A 4 0.60 1.60 17.96
CA GLY A 4 0.48 2.30 16.69
C GLY A 4 1.24 3.62 16.65
N ILE A 5 1.10 4.45 17.69
CA ILE A 5 1.84 5.71 17.82
C ILE A 5 3.35 5.44 17.86
N PHE A 6 3.78 4.39 18.57
CA PHE A 6 5.17 3.96 18.59
C PHE A 6 5.68 3.56 17.20
N GLY A 7 4.89 2.79 16.44
CA GLY A 7 5.21 2.45 15.05
C GLY A 7 5.41 3.67 14.16
N ALA A 8 4.50 4.64 14.23
CA ALA A 8 4.58 5.87 13.45
C ALA A 8 5.83 6.70 13.79
N VAL A 9 6.20 6.80 15.07
CA VAL A 9 7.41 7.50 15.52
C VAL A 9 8.69 6.80 15.01
N VAL A 10 8.74 5.46 15.08
CA VAL A 10 9.86 4.67 14.59
C VAL A 10 10.01 4.81 13.06
N MET A 11 8.90 4.77 12.32
CA MET A 11 8.91 5.01 10.86
C MET A 11 9.40 6.43 10.51
N ALA A 12 8.96 7.45 11.26
CA ALA A 12 9.41 8.82 11.08
C ALA A 12 10.91 8.99 11.37
N ALA A 13 11.42 8.33 12.40
CA ALA A 13 12.83 8.34 12.76
C ALA A 13 13.71 7.70 11.67
N PHE A 14 13.35 6.49 11.20
CA PHE A 14 14.07 5.82 10.12
C PHE A 14 13.95 6.54 8.77
N GLY A 15 12.79 7.11 8.46
CA GLY A 15 12.58 7.94 7.26
C GLY A 15 13.44 9.20 7.25
N THR A 16 13.56 9.88 8.39
CA THR A 16 14.41 11.07 8.55
C THR A 16 15.89 10.70 8.46
N TYR A 17 16.30 9.58 9.06
CA TYR A 17 17.66 9.07 8.98
C TYR A 17 18.06 8.70 7.54
N TYR A 18 17.17 8.03 6.80
CA TYR A 18 17.36 7.75 5.37
C TYR A 18 17.61 9.04 4.58
N PHE A 19 16.79 10.07 4.77
CA PHE A 19 16.91 11.32 4.00
C PHE A 19 18.22 12.06 4.29
N ARG A 20 18.66 12.10 5.56
CA ARG A 20 19.95 12.68 5.96
C ARG A 20 21.14 11.91 5.39
N ASN A 21 21.10 10.58 5.43
CA ASN A 21 22.29 9.76 5.16
C ASN A 21 22.38 9.17 3.74
N LYS A 22 21.37 9.42 2.89
CA LYS A 22 21.28 8.91 1.51
C LYS A 22 22.52 9.18 0.64
N LYS A 23 23.22 10.29 0.87
CA LYS A 23 24.43 10.68 0.12
C LYS A 23 25.73 10.11 0.67
N ARG A 24 25.77 9.75 1.97
CA ARG A 24 27.01 9.37 2.67
C ARG A 24 27.16 7.85 2.71
N ASN A 25 26.12 7.11 3.12
CA ASN A 25 26.15 5.65 3.23
C ASN A 25 24.92 5.02 2.57
N ARG A 26 24.96 4.84 1.23
CA ARG A 26 23.83 4.33 0.43
C ARG A 26 23.28 2.99 0.93
N LYS A 27 24.14 2.06 1.36
CA LYS A 27 23.70 0.73 1.87
C LYS A 27 22.92 0.84 3.19
N GLN A 28 23.43 1.62 4.15
CA GLN A 28 22.77 1.83 5.45
C GLN A 28 21.47 2.62 5.32
N ALA A 29 21.43 3.59 4.41
CA ALA A 29 20.22 4.35 4.11
C ALA A 29 19.13 3.43 3.53
N LEU A 30 19.48 2.54 2.60
CA LEU A 30 18.53 1.56 2.04
C LEU A 30 18.00 0.59 3.09
N LEU A 31 18.87 0.11 3.99
CA LEU A 31 18.46 -0.71 5.13
C LEU A 31 17.46 0.04 6.02
N CYS A 32 17.71 1.30 6.38
CA CYS A 32 16.75 2.09 7.16
C CYS A 32 15.42 2.32 6.43
N LYS A 33 15.47 2.44 5.10
CA LYS A 33 14.26 2.55 4.27
C LYS A 33 13.42 1.27 4.35
N ALA A 34 14.05 0.12 4.17
CA ALA A 34 13.42 -1.19 4.30
C ALA A 34 12.90 -1.44 5.73
N LEU A 35 13.67 -1.08 6.74
CA LEU A 35 13.29 -1.22 8.16
C LEU A 35 12.07 -0.36 8.49
N ALA A 36 11.98 0.88 7.97
CA ALA A 36 10.80 1.72 8.14
C ALA A 36 9.54 1.01 7.59
N THR A 37 9.64 0.42 6.39
CA THR A 37 8.55 -0.33 5.76
C THR A 37 8.24 -1.64 6.49
N ALA A 38 9.18 -2.21 7.24
CA ALA A 38 8.96 -3.42 8.03
C ALA A 38 8.16 -3.17 9.33
N VAL A 39 8.17 -1.95 9.88
CA VAL A 39 7.50 -1.61 11.14
C VAL A 39 6.01 -2.00 11.15
N PRO A 40 5.19 -1.65 10.13
CA PRO A 40 3.80 -2.07 10.08
C PRO A 40 3.62 -3.59 10.01
N GLY A 41 4.54 -4.29 9.34
CA GLY A 41 4.52 -5.75 9.25
C GLY A 41 4.84 -6.44 10.58
N ILE A 42 5.82 -5.91 11.33
CA ILE A 42 6.17 -6.40 12.67
C ILE A 42 5.01 -6.18 13.65
N LEU A 43 4.35 -5.02 13.58
CA LEU A 43 3.16 -4.75 14.40
C LEU A 43 2.01 -5.71 14.06
N LEU A 44 1.80 -6.00 12.76
CA LEU A 44 0.80 -6.97 12.30
C LEU A 44 1.09 -8.39 12.83
N LEU A 45 2.36 -8.81 12.79
CA LEU A 45 2.83 -10.08 13.35
C LEU A 45 2.65 -10.15 14.87
N GLY A 46 2.98 -9.08 15.59
CA GLY A 46 2.80 -8.99 17.04
C GLY A 46 1.33 -9.10 17.45
N TYR A 47 0.43 -8.46 16.69
CA TYR A 47 -1.01 -8.59 16.90
C TYR A 47 -1.48 -10.04 16.64
N LEU A 48 -1.06 -10.64 15.52
CA LEU A 48 -1.42 -12.04 15.22
C LEU A 48 -0.90 -13.00 16.29
N TYR A 49 0.33 -12.80 16.78
CA TYR A 49 0.90 -13.61 17.84
C TYR A 49 0.09 -13.50 19.14
N GLY A 50 -0.24 -12.28 19.59
CA GLY A 50 -1.08 -12.08 20.78
C GLY A 50 -2.48 -12.70 20.67
N THR A 51 -3.09 -12.64 19.47
CA THR A 51 -4.38 -13.33 19.24
C THR A 51 -4.27 -14.85 19.30
N CYS A 52 -3.10 -15.42 18.98
CA CYS A 52 -2.87 -16.86 18.96
C CYS A 52 -2.45 -17.42 20.33
N THR A 53 -1.78 -16.62 21.17
CA THR A 53 -1.33 -17.04 22.51
C THR A 53 -2.34 -16.77 23.63
N GLY A 54 -3.42 -16.04 23.34
CA GLY A 54 -4.45 -15.71 24.35
C GLY A 54 -4.03 -14.64 25.37
N GLU A 55 -2.81 -14.12 25.28
CA GLU A 55 -2.39 -12.91 26.00
C GLU A 55 -3.08 -11.70 25.36
N SER A 56 -4.28 -11.43 25.88
CA SER A 56 -5.16 -10.38 25.40
C SER A 56 -4.60 -8.99 25.72
N ALA A 57 -3.74 -8.48 24.85
CA ALA A 57 -3.61 -7.03 24.67
C ALA A 57 -4.82 -6.52 23.85
N GLY A 58 -6.01 -6.50 24.47
CA GLY A 58 -7.15 -5.73 23.98
C GLY A 58 -8.33 -6.53 23.45
N SER A 59 -9.11 -7.12 24.35
CA SER A 59 -10.52 -7.43 24.13
C SER A 59 -11.34 -6.13 23.97
N ILE A 60 -11.34 -5.49 22.79
CA ILE A 60 -12.31 -4.45 22.37
C ILE A 60 -12.60 -4.49 20.84
N VAL A 61 -12.47 -5.63 20.16
CA VAL A 61 -12.97 -5.76 18.76
C VAL A 61 -13.63 -7.13 18.55
N SER A 62 -14.44 -7.56 19.51
CA SER A 62 -15.38 -8.67 19.30
C SER A 62 -16.64 -8.10 18.64
N GLY A 63 -16.60 -7.90 17.33
CA GLY A 63 -17.77 -7.43 16.60
C GLY A 63 -17.84 -7.81 15.13
N TRP A 64 -16.72 -8.12 14.46
CA TRP A 64 -16.71 -8.42 13.03
C TRP A 64 -15.74 -9.57 12.73
N ALA A 65 -16.24 -10.56 11.98
CA ALA A 65 -15.56 -11.71 11.37
C ALA A 65 -15.50 -13.04 12.15
N ASP A 66 -16.48 -13.90 11.82
CA ASP A 66 -16.37 -15.36 11.94
C ASP A 66 -15.19 -15.92 11.09
N GLY A 67 -14.09 -16.24 11.77
CA GLY A 67 -13.39 -17.53 11.69
C GLY A 67 -12.51 -17.92 10.49
N VAL A 68 -12.78 -17.51 9.24
CA VAL A 68 -12.01 -18.01 8.06
C VAL A 68 -11.47 -16.87 7.17
N THR A 69 -12.03 -15.67 7.30
CA THR A 69 -11.75 -14.49 6.46
C THR A 69 -10.59 -13.61 6.96
N SER A 70 -10.10 -13.78 8.19
CA SER A 70 -9.03 -12.93 8.73
C SER A 70 -7.62 -13.37 8.29
N ARG A 71 -7.26 -14.66 8.41
CA ARG A 71 -5.87 -15.12 8.12
C ARG A 71 -5.40 -14.83 6.69
N ALA A 72 -6.28 -14.92 5.71
CA ALA A 72 -5.96 -14.66 4.32
C ALA A 72 -5.71 -13.16 4.06
N ALA A 73 -6.50 -12.27 4.67
CA ALA A 73 -6.29 -10.83 4.63
C ALA A 73 -4.99 -10.40 5.32
N PHE A 74 -4.69 -11.01 6.47
CA PHE A 74 -3.43 -10.84 7.18
C PHE A 74 -2.23 -11.32 6.33
N ALA A 75 -2.32 -12.52 5.74
CA ALA A 75 -1.28 -13.06 4.87
C ALA A 75 -1.07 -12.19 3.62
N GLY A 76 -2.16 -11.73 2.98
CA GLY A 76 -2.09 -10.84 1.82
C GLY A 76 -1.46 -9.49 2.15
N THR A 77 -1.82 -8.91 3.29
CA THR A 77 -1.25 -7.64 3.78
C THR A 77 0.22 -7.78 4.17
N LEU A 78 0.58 -8.87 4.86
CA LEU A 78 1.97 -9.17 5.20
C LEU A 78 2.82 -9.40 3.95
N ALA A 79 2.32 -10.19 3.00
CA ALA A 79 2.99 -10.43 1.72
C ALA A 79 3.21 -9.11 0.97
N ALA A 80 2.19 -8.23 0.93
CA ALA A 80 2.32 -6.91 0.33
C ALA A 80 3.43 -6.08 0.98
N ILE A 81 3.51 -6.05 2.32
CA ILE A 81 4.56 -5.32 3.05
C ILE A 81 5.95 -5.86 2.73
N VAL A 82 6.10 -7.19 2.62
CA VAL A 82 7.38 -7.81 2.22
C VAL A 82 7.77 -7.41 0.79
N PHE A 83 6.83 -7.41 -0.15
CA PHE A 83 7.06 -6.96 -1.52
C PHE A 83 7.37 -5.47 -1.61
N TYR A 84 6.74 -4.64 -0.77
CA TYR A 84 7.01 -3.21 -0.64
C TYR A 84 8.41 -2.95 -0.06
N MET A 85 8.82 -3.72 0.95
CA MET A 85 10.17 -3.67 1.50
C MET A 85 11.23 -4.06 0.45
N ALA A 86 10.98 -5.12 -0.31
CA ALA A 86 11.85 -5.53 -1.42
C ALA A 86 11.90 -4.46 -2.52
N ALA A 87 10.75 -3.87 -2.86
CA ALA A 87 10.65 -2.79 -3.82
C ALA A 87 11.41 -1.54 -3.38
N ASP A 88 11.43 -1.21 -2.09
CA ASP A 88 12.15 -0.04 -1.56
C ASP A 88 13.66 -0.12 -1.81
N VAL A 89 14.23 -1.32 -1.77
CA VAL A 89 15.64 -1.59 -2.10
C VAL A 89 15.83 -1.67 -3.61
N LEU A 90 14.96 -2.44 -4.29
CA LEU A 90 15.07 -2.69 -5.73
C LEU A 90 14.87 -1.43 -6.58
N LEU A 91 13.98 -0.50 -6.20
CA LEU A 91 13.74 0.75 -6.93
C LEU A 91 15.00 1.63 -7.03
N GLU A 92 15.93 1.48 -6.08
CA GLU A 92 17.20 2.21 -6.05
C GLU A 92 18.34 1.43 -6.72
N CYS A 93 18.27 0.10 -6.79
CA CYS A 93 19.25 -0.76 -7.46
C CYS A 93 18.92 -0.94 -8.95
N ARG A 94 17.74 -1.48 -9.26
CA ARG A 94 17.23 -1.70 -10.63
C ARG A 94 15.76 -1.34 -10.69
N PHE A 95 15.47 -0.17 -11.25
CA PHE A 95 14.13 0.41 -11.25
C PHE A 95 13.03 -0.53 -11.77
N VAL A 96 13.29 -1.26 -12.86
CA VAL A 96 12.29 -2.16 -13.47
C VAL A 96 11.90 -3.28 -12.50
N TRP A 97 12.87 -3.93 -11.87
CA TRP A 97 12.62 -4.96 -10.85
C TRP A 97 11.92 -4.39 -9.62
N GLY A 98 12.27 -3.16 -9.22
CA GLY A 98 11.57 -2.46 -8.15
C GLY A 98 10.11 -2.19 -8.49
N ALA A 99 9.81 -1.71 -9.69
CA ALA A 99 8.44 -1.46 -10.15
C ALA A 99 7.61 -2.75 -10.25
N VAL A 100 8.21 -3.85 -10.71
CA VAL A 100 7.56 -5.17 -10.73
C VAL A 100 7.25 -5.64 -9.31
N SER A 101 8.23 -5.62 -8.40
CA SER A 101 8.04 -6.01 -6.98
C SER A 101 6.96 -5.15 -6.32
N PHE A 102 6.94 -3.85 -6.61
CA PHE A 102 5.95 -2.94 -6.07
C PHE A 102 4.55 -3.22 -6.60
N GLY A 103 4.42 -3.50 -7.92
CA GLY A 103 3.18 -3.93 -8.55
C GLY A 103 2.63 -5.23 -7.95
N VAL A 104 3.49 -6.21 -7.70
CA VAL A 104 3.11 -7.46 -7.01
C VAL A 104 2.62 -7.17 -5.59
N GLY A 105 3.28 -6.25 -4.87
CA GLY A 105 2.83 -5.79 -3.55
C GLY A 105 1.40 -5.24 -3.57
N HIS A 106 1.05 -4.44 -4.58
CA HIS A 106 -0.33 -3.96 -4.75
C HIS A 106 -1.34 -5.06 -5.04
N ILE A 107 -0.96 -6.05 -5.85
CA ILE A 107 -1.83 -7.21 -6.13
C ILE A 107 -2.07 -7.99 -4.83
N CYS A 108 -1.03 -8.21 -4.02
CA CYS A 108 -1.15 -8.85 -2.71
C CYS A 108 -2.02 -8.03 -1.75
N MET A 109 -1.88 -6.71 -1.73
CA MET A 109 -2.68 -5.81 -0.90
C MET A 109 -4.15 -5.82 -1.33
N ALA A 110 -4.42 -5.74 -2.63
CA ALA A 110 -5.75 -5.83 -3.21
C ALA A 110 -6.40 -7.20 -2.93
N ALA A 111 -5.63 -8.29 -3.05
CA ALA A 111 -6.08 -9.61 -2.65
C ALA A 111 -6.42 -9.65 -1.16
N GLY A 112 -5.63 -8.98 -0.30
CA GLY A 112 -5.92 -8.82 1.12
C GLY A 112 -7.27 -8.11 1.38
N PHE A 113 -7.64 -7.09 0.60
CA PHE A 113 -8.95 -6.43 0.70
C PHE A 113 -10.11 -7.29 0.18
N LEU A 114 -9.90 -8.04 -0.90
CA LEU A 114 -10.90 -8.93 -1.48
C LEU A 114 -11.16 -10.15 -0.58
N LEU A 115 -10.11 -10.69 0.04
CA LEU A 115 -10.17 -11.84 0.94
C LEU A 115 -10.65 -11.47 2.34
N SER A 116 -10.49 -10.22 2.78
CA SER A 116 -11.13 -9.69 3.99
C SER A 116 -12.66 -9.74 3.93
N GLY A 117 -13.24 -9.72 2.73
CA GLY A 117 -14.69 -9.60 2.54
C GLY A 117 -15.28 -8.23 2.93
N GLU A 118 -14.43 -7.25 3.23
CA GLU A 118 -14.78 -5.85 3.53
C GLU A 118 -15.26 -5.08 2.29
N THR A 119 -15.02 -5.64 1.10
CA THR A 119 -15.25 -4.98 -0.18
C THR A 119 -16.23 -5.79 -1.03
N VAL A 120 -15.91 -5.99 -2.30
CA VAL A 120 -16.80 -6.50 -3.36
C VAL A 120 -17.30 -7.93 -3.12
N LEU A 121 -16.55 -8.74 -2.37
CA LEU A 121 -16.84 -10.16 -2.16
C LEU A 121 -17.41 -10.40 -0.76
N VAL A 122 -18.71 -10.60 -0.67
CA VAL A 122 -19.35 -11.05 0.57
C VAL A 122 -19.30 -12.57 0.62
N TRP A 123 -18.41 -13.10 1.46
CA TRP A 123 -18.33 -14.54 1.71
C TRP A 123 -19.48 -14.97 2.61
N LYS A 124 -20.43 -15.73 2.05
CA LYS A 124 -21.57 -16.26 2.80
C LYS A 124 -21.11 -17.49 3.58
N LYS A 125 -21.55 -17.62 4.83
CA LYS A 125 -21.21 -18.71 5.77
C LYS A 125 -21.48 -20.12 5.23
N SER A 126 -22.28 -20.25 4.17
CA SER A 126 -22.62 -21.50 3.47
C SER A 126 -21.69 -21.87 2.30
N GLY A 127 -20.51 -21.26 2.17
CA GLY A 127 -19.53 -21.61 1.12
C GLY A 127 -19.80 -21.00 -0.26
N GLY A 128 -20.68 -19.99 -0.33
CA GLY A 128 -20.99 -19.26 -1.56
C GLY A 128 -20.39 -17.84 -1.55
N CYS A 129 -19.88 -17.40 -2.71
CA CYS A 129 -19.44 -16.02 -2.92
C CYS A 129 -20.61 -15.21 -3.49
N SER A 130 -21.02 -14.15 -2.80
CA SER A 130 -22.00 -13.19 -3.32
C SER A 130 -21.29 -11.87 -3.64
N VAL A 131 -21.44 -11.40 -4.88
CA VAL A 131 -20.90 -10.11 -5.30
C VAL A 131 -21.97 -9.06 -5.06
N ASP A 132 -21.67 -8.07 -4.21
CA ASP A 132 -22.55 -6.91 -4.08
C ASP A 132 -22.37 -6.02 -5.33
N ALA A 133 -23.38 -6.04 -6.21
CA ALA A 133 -23.35 -5.28 -7.45
C ALA A 133 -23.24 -3.76 -7.22
N GLY A 134 -23.79 -3.25 -6.11
CA GLY A 134 -23.70 -1.84 -5.73
C GLY A 134 -22.29 -1.46 -5.31
N LEU A 135 -21.66 -2.28 -4.47
CA LEU A 135 -20.29 -2.02 -4.01
C LEU A 135 -19.23 -2.29 -5.10
N LEU A 136 -19.49 -3.25 -5.99
CA LEU A 136 -18.72 -3.44 -7.23
C LEU A 136 -18.80 -2.19 -8.11
N GLY A 137 -20.02 -1.69 -8.35
CA GLY A 137 -20.24 -0.47 -9.12
C GLY A 137 -19.52 0.74 -8.53
N LEU A 138 -19.61 0.92 -7.21
CA LEU A 138 -18.89 1.98 -6.50
C LEU A 138 -17.37 1.82 -6.62
N THR A 139 -16.85 0.61 -6.44
CA THR A 139 -15.40 0.31 -6.56
C THR A 139 -14.90 0.61 -7.97
N LEU A 140 -15.65 0.22 -8.99
CA LEU A 140 -15.31 0.52 -10.39
C LEU A 140 -15.39 2.02 -10.69
N ALA A 141 -16.39 2.73 -10.17
CA ALA A 141 -16.51 4.18 -10.31
C ALA A 141 -15.32 4.92 -9.67
N VAL A 142 -14.97 4.56 -8.43
CA VAL A 142 -13.81 5.14 -7.73
C VAL A 142 -12.50 4.78 -8.44
N CYS A 143 -12.37 3.55 -8.94
CA CYS A 143 -11.22 3.13 -9.75
C CYS A 143 -11.09 3.98 -11.02
N ALA A 144 -12.20 4.22 -11.73
CA ALA A 144 -12.22 5.07 -12.91
C ALA A 144 -11.79 6.51 -12.59
N VAL A 145 -12.20 7.06 -11.45
CA VAL A 145 -11.76 8.38 -10.98
C VAL A 145 -10.25 8.39 -10.72
N PHE A 146 -9.70 7.38 -10.05
CA PHE A 146 -8.25 7.29 -9.82
C PHE A 146 -7.46 7.13 -11.13
N VAL A 147 -7.94 6.31 -12.07
CA VAL A 147 -7.34 6.18 -13.41
C VAL A 147 -7.39 7.51 -14.16
N ALA A 148 -8.52 8.21 -14.15
CA ALA A 148 -8.66 9.51 -14.80
C ALA A 148 -7.74 10.56 -14.17
N ALA A 149 -7.62 10.59 -12.84
CA ALA A 149 -6.70 11.48 -12.13
C ALA A 149 -5.23 11.17 -12.46
N ALA A 150 -4.84 9.89 -12.46
CA ALA A 150 -3.50 9.46 -12.84
C ALA A 150 -3.20 9.78 -14.31
N TRP A 151 -4.18 9.58 -15.21
CA TRP A 151 -4.09 9.95 -16.62
C TRP A 151 -3.88 11.45 -16.78
N ALA A 152 -4.70 12.28 -16.13
CA ALA A 152 -4.58 13.73 -16.15
C ALA A 152 -3.23 14.21 -15.57
N ALA A 153 -2.68 13.53 -14.57
CA ALA A 153 -1.38 13.87 -14.01
C ALA A 153 -0.20 13.46 -14.92
N LEU A 154 -0.36 12.37 -15.70
CA LEU A 154 0.71 11.76 -16.50
C LEU A 154 0.60 12.01 -18.01
N HIS A 155 -0.51 12.58 -18.51
CA HIS A 155 -0.78 12.72 -19.95
C HIS A 155 0.34 13.44 -20.72
N ARG A 156 0.96 14.46 -20.11
CA ARG A 156 2.07 15.21 -20.71
C ARG A 156 3.31 14.35 -20.99
N TYR A 157 3.47 13.23 -20.29
CA TYR A 157 4.60 12.32 -20.42
C TYR A 157 4.31 11.13 -21.36
N PHE A 158 3.05 10.86 -21.69
CA PHE A 158 2.69 9.73 -22.56
C PHE A 158 3.31 9.82 -23.95
N HIS A 159 3.46 11.03 -24.51
CA HIS A 159 4.10 11.20 -25.81
C HIS A 159 5.57 10.73 -25.80
N SER A 160 6.30 10.96 -24.71
CA SER A 160 7.68 10.48 -24.53
C SER A 160 7.77 8.98 -24.21
N LEU A 161 6.73 8.40 -23.61
CA LEU A 161 6.68 6.98 -23.23
C LEU A 161 6.20 6.08 -24.38
N LYS A 162 5.30 6.57 -25.24
CA LYS A 162 4.88 5.90 -26.48
C LYS A 162 6.08 5.59 -27.37
N LYS A 163 7.02 6.53 -27.50
CA LYS A 163 8.26 6.35 -28.27
C LYS A 163 9.16 5.23 -27.75
N LYS A 164 9.04 4.86 -26.46
CA LYS A 164 9.87 3.83 -25.83
C LYS A 164 9.15 2.49 -25.64
N LYS A 165 7.93 2.32 -26.18
CA LYS A 165 7.05 1.13 -25.95
C LYS A 165 6.75 0.82 -24.47
N LEU A 166 7.00 1.75 -23.55
CA LEU A 166 6.79 1.58 -22.09
C LEU A 166 5.39 2.02 -21.62
N LEU A 167 4.49 2.34 -22.55
CA LEU A 167 3.15 2.82 -22.21
C LEU A 167 2.27 1.71 -21.63
N TYR A 168 2.26 0.52 -22.24
CA TYR A 168 1.49 -0.63 -21.75
C TYR A 168 1.83 -1.05 -20.31
N PRO A 169 3.11 -1.25 -19.93
CA PRO A 169 3.43 -1.61 -18.55
C PRO A 169 3.09 -0.50 -17.55
N LEU A 170 3.21 0.77 -17.94
CA LEU A 170 2.80 1.89 -17.08
C LEU A 170 1.28 1.91 -16.89
N LEU A 171 0.52 1.65 -17.95
CA LEU A 171 -0.95 1.68 -17.90
C LEU A 171 -1.49 0.51 -17.09
N ALA A 172 -0.91 -0.68 -17.24
CA ALA A 172 -1.19 -1.84 -16.39
C ALA A 172 -0.87 -1.55 -14.91
N TYR A 173 0.26 -0.91 -14.63
CA TYR A 173 0.63 -0.51 -13.27
C TYR A 173 -0.36 0.49 -12.67
N VAL A 174 -0.73 1.53 -13.42
CA VAL A 174 -1.72 2.53 -12.98
C VAL A 174 -3.07 1.88 -12.72
N LEU A 175 -3.48 0.90 -13.54
CA LEU A 175 -4.73 0.17 -13.34
C LEU A 175 -4.70 -0.64 -12.03
N VAL A 176 -3.63 -1.38 -11.78
CA VAL A 176 -3.45 -2.17 -10.54
C VAL A 176 -3.46 -1.26 -9.31
N LEU A 177 -2.76 -0.13 -9.38
CA LEU A 177 -2.73 0.87 -8.32
C LEU A 177 -4.12 1.47 -8.05
N SER A 178 -4.81 1.92 -9.09
CA SER A 178 -6.15 2.52 -8.98
C SER A 178 -7.17 1.53 -8.44
N MET A 179 -7.06 0.24 -8.83
CA MET A 179 -7.92 -0.81 -8.31
C MET A 179 -7.68 -1.06 -6.82
N MET A 180 -6.42 -1.13 -6.38
CA MET A 180 -6.08 -1.27 -4.96
C MET A 180 -6.56 -0.07 -4.14
N ALA A 181 -6.36 1.15 -4.63
CA ALA A 181 -6.83 2.37 -3.97
C ALA A 181 -8.36 2.43 -3.89
N ALA A 182 -9.06 2.03 -4.96
CA ALA A 182 -10.51 1.95 -4.96
C ALA A 182 -11.03 0.94 -3.94
N LEU A 183 -10.44 -0.26 -3.88
CA LEU A 183 -10.78 -1.27 -2.87
C LEU A 183 -10.56 -0.74 -1.45
N ALA A 184 -9.48 0.00 -1.20
CA ALA A 184 -9.22 0.57 0.12
C ALA A 184 -10.23 1.67 0.50
N VAL A 185 -10.73 2.44 -0.46
CA VAL A 185 -11.77 3.46 -0.23
C VAL A 185 -13.15 2.81 -0.02
N THR A 186 -13.47 1.77 -0.78
CA THR A 186 -14.77 1.09 -0.71
C THR A 186 -14.87 0.04 0.40
N ALA A 187 -13.75 -0.35 1.02
CA ALA A 187 -13.72 -1.22 2.21
C ALA A 187 -14.45 -0.62 3.42
N GLY A 188 -14.74 0.68 3.39
CA GLY A 188 -15.37 1.40 4.49
C GLY A 188 -14.36 1.75 5.58
N GLY A 189 -14.58 2.88 6.23
CA GLY A 189 -13.71 3.39 7.30
C GLY A 189 -12.67 4.40 6.83
N VAL A 190 -12.42 5.40 7.70
CA VAL A 190 -11.52 6.52 7.41
C VAL A 190 -10.08 6.07 7.24
N VAL A 191 -9.66 5.03 7.96
CA VAL A 191 -8.28 4.52 7.99
C VAL A 191 -7.85 3.87 6.66
N PRO A 192 -8.54 2.83 6.14
CA PRO A 192 -8.17 2.24 4.85
C PRO A 192 -8.36 3.22 3.69
N ALA A 193 -9.41 4.06 3.71
CA ALA A 193 -9.63 5.08 2.68
C ALA A 193 -8.50 6.12 2.63
N SER A 194 -8.07 6.62 3.79
CA SER A 194 -6.92 7.55 3.88
C SER A 194 -5.63 6.87 3.44
N GLY A 195 -5.43 5.61 3.81
CA GLY A 195 -4.29 4.81 3.38
C GLY A 195 -4.22 4.66 1.85
N GLY A 196 -5.34 4.26 1.22
CA GLY A 196 -5.45 4.14 -0.24
C GLY A 196 -5.22 5.46 -0.96
N LEU A 197 -5.77 6.57 -0.45
CA LEU A 197 -5.59 7.90 -1.02
C LEU A 197 -4.13 8.37 -0.91
N CYS A 198 -3.51 8.24 0.26
CA CYS A 198 -2.10 8.57 0.46
C CYS A 198 -1.19 7.75 -0.47
N PHE A 199 -1.52 6.47 -0.68
CA PHE A 199 -0.77 5.59 -1.59
C PHE A 199 -0.88 6.08 -3.04
N ALA A 200 -2.11 6.32 -3.52
CA ALA A 200 -2.36 6.78 -4.88
C ALA A 200 -1.66 8.12 -5.18
N VAL A 201 -1.71 9.08 -4.24
CA VAL A 201 -1.03 10.37 -4.38
C VAL A 201 0.49 10.19 -4.40
N SER A 202 1.04 9.32 -3.53
CA SER A 202 2.47 9.02 -3.50
C SER A 202 2.97 8.48 -4.84
N ASP A 203 2.26 7.52 -5.45
CA ASP A 203 2.65 6.93 -6.72
C ASP A 203 2.55 7.88 -7.90
N VAL A 204 1.50 8.70 -7.96
CA VAL A 204 1.38 9.74 -9.00
C VAL A 204 2.53 10.75 -8.86
N LEU A 205 2.90 11.13 -7.64
CA LEU A 205 4.06 11.99 -7.39
C LEU A 205 5.39 11.31 -7.75
N LEU A 206 5.55 10.01 -7.45
CA LEU A 206 6.73 9.22 -7.82
C LEU A 206 6.89 9.16 -9.34
N GLY A 207 5.79 8.89 -10.06
CA GLY A 207 5.72 8.91 -11.52
C GLY A 207 6.13 10.27 -12.09
N ARG A 208 5.53 11.37 -11.60
CA ARG A 208 5.89 12.72 -12.03
C ARG A 208 7.34 13.10 -11.71
N ASN A 209 7.86 12.70 -10.55
CA ASN A 209 9.22 13.02 -10.15
C ASN A 209 10.29 12.23 -10.92
N ARG A 210 9.96 11.02 -11.41
CA ARG A 210 10.86 10.21 -12.24
C ARG A 210 10.75 10.51 -13.73
N LEU A 211 9.56 10.85 -14.23
CA LEU A 211 9.33 11.19 -15.65
C LEU A 211 9.62 12.65 -15.96
N GLY A 212 9.66 13.53 -14.95
CA GLY A 212 10.04 14.93 -15.10
C GLY A 212 11.51 15.13 -15.44
N LYS A 213 11.81 16.16 -16.26
CA LYS A 213 13.17 16.57 -16.65
C LYS A 213 14.09 16.91 -15.46
N HIS A 214 13.52 17.37 -14.33
CA HIS A 214 14.26 17.69 -13.11
C HIS A 214 13.75 16.89 -11.91
N ARG A 215 14.64 16.11 -11.30
CA ARG A 215 14.38 15.36 -10.07
C ARG A 215 14.34 16.34 -8.89
N SER A 216 13.16 16.57 -8.32
CA SER A 216 13.02 17.41 -7.14
C SER A 216 13.23 16.58 -5.87
N LYS A 217 14.14 17.05 -4.98
CA LYS A 217 14.37 16.42 -3.67
C LYS A 217 13.14 16.51 -2.76
N MET A 218 12.41 17.62 -2.81
CA MET A 218 11.22 17.85 -1.99
C MET A 218 10.07 16.91 -2.38
N ARG A 219 9.85 16.71 -3.68
CA ARG A 219 8.87 15.72 -4.17
C ARG A 219 9.27 14.30 -3.79
N GLY A 220 10.56 13.98 -3.79
CA GLY A 220 11.05 12.69 -3.31
C GLY A 220 10.80 12.45 -1.82
N ALA A 221 10.90 13.48 -0.98
CA ALA A 221 10.57 13.40 0.44
C ALA A 221 9.06 13.21 0.67
N LEU A 222 8.23 13.99 -0.02
CA LEU A 222 6.77 13.90 0.07
C LEU A 222 6.24 12.52 -0.35
N VAL A 223 6.78 11.97 -1.45
CA VAL A 223 6.48 10.59 -1.87
C VAL A 223 6.76 9.61 -0.74
N LEU A 224 7.94 9.72 -0.10
CA LEU A 224 8.32 8.80 0.96
C LEU A 224 7.41 8.90 2.20
N ILE A 225 7.07 10.12 2.61
CA ILE A 225 6.19 10.37 3.77
C ILE A 225 4.79 9.81 3.49
N LEU A 226 4.21 10.13 2.33
CA LEU A 226 2.88 9.66 1.94
C LEU A 226 2.84 8.13 1.79
N TYR A 227 3.90 7.54 1.24
CA TYR A 227 4.02 6.09 1.12
C TYR A 227 4.06 5.39 2.48
N TYR A 228 4.89 5.87 3.41
CA TYR A 228 4.96 5.30 4.75
C TYR A 228 3.65 5.47 5.52
N ALA A 229 3.02 6.65 5.43
CA ALA A 229 1.69 6.86 6.00
C ALA A 229 0.67 5.88 5.41
N ALA A 230 0.70 5.66 4.08
CA ALA A 230 -0.20 4.74 3.41
C ALA A 230 -0.01 3.29 3.87
N VAL A 231 1.21 2.75 3.84
CA VAL A 231 1.50 1.37 4.27
C VAL A 231 1.10 1.18 5.74
N TYR A 232 1.37 2.17 6.58
CA TYR A 232 1.01 2.12 7.99
C TYR A 232 -0.51 2.12 8.21
N LEU A 233 -1.26 3.00 7.55
CA LEU A 233 -2.72 3.06 7.64
C LEU A 233 -3.38 1.77 7.09
N LEU A 234 -2.86 1.22 5.99
CA LEU A 234 -3.37 -0.01 5.39
C LEU A 234 -3.10 -1.25 6.24
N ALA A 235 -2.04 -1.25 7.05
CA ALA A 235 -1.81 -2.30 8.05
C ALA A 235 -2.68 -2.09 9.30
N MET A 236 -2.82 -0.84 9.73
CA MET A 236 -3.59 -0.44 10.91
C MET A 236 -5.07 -0.83 10.83
N ARG A 237 -5.62 -0.94 9.62
CA ARG A 237 -7.00 -1.42 9.41
C ARG A 237 -7.27 -2.82 9.99
N LEU A 238 -6.25 -3.65 10.17
CA LEU A 238 -6.41 -5.05 10.61
C LEU A 238 -6.35 -5.25 12.14
N TRP A 239 -5.94 -4.23 12.89
CA TRP A 239 -5.81 -4.29 14.35
C TRP A 239 -6.56 -3.16 15.08
N MET A 240 -7.35 -2.39 14.36
CA MET A 240 -8.31 -1.41 14.89
C MET A 240 -9.71 -2.00 14.86
#